data_AF-A0A832TFK7-F1
#
_entry.id   AF-A0A832TFK7-F1
#
_cell.length_a   1.000
_cell.length_b   1.000
_cell.length_c   1.000
_cell.angle_alpha   90.00
_cell.angle_beta   90.00
_cell.angle_gamma   90.00
#
_symmetry.space_group_name_H-M   'P 1'
#
loop_
_entity.id
_entity.type
_entity.pdbx_description
1 polymer ?
#
loop_
_entity_poly.entity_id
_entity_poly.type
_entity_poly.pdbx_seq_one_letter_code
_entity_poly.pdbx_strand_id
1 'polypeptide(L)'
;MNSRGTIGLDAHRICVSGWEFRSACRQVGRKEHVVALSDHSDFNGLIEYVKRSKPKQVITDNFRVSYGDILAREIHKRLGIPATAMPSPN
;
A
#
# COMPACT_ATOMS: atom_id res chain seq x y z
N MET A 1 10.02 -7.90 -23.05
CA MET A 1 9.36 -7.08 -24.09
C MET A 1 9.81 -5.63 -23.89
N ASN A 2 10.92 -5.22 -24.51
CA ASN A 2 11.49 -3.87 -24.37
C ASN A 2 11.05 -3.01 -25.57
N SER A 3 9.86 -2.41 -25.48
CA SER A 3 9.35 -1.42 -26.43
C SER A 3 9.98 -0.03 -26.19
N ARG A 4 11.31 0.01 -26.00
CA ARG A 4 12.06 1.26 -25.76
C ARG A 4 12.34 2.07 -27.04
N GLY A 5 12.00 1.54 -28.22
CA GLY A 5 12.47 2.08 -29.51
C GLY A 5 11.52 2.97 -30.31
N THR A 6 10.22 3.07 -29.97
CA THR A 6 9.22 3.68 -30.88
C THR A 6 8.14 4.52 -30.19
N ILE A 7 8.43 5.12 -29.04
CA ILE A 7 7.60 6.21 -28.52
C ILE A 7 8.23 7.52 -29.01
N GLY A 8 7.46 8.34 -29.72
CA GLY A 8 7.96 9.56 -30.37
C GLY A 8 8.85 10.38 -29.45
N LEU A 9 10.03 10.77 -29.95
CA LEU A 9 11.14 11.40 -29.23
C LEU A 9 10.78 12.65 -28.40
N ASP A 10 9.54 13.15 -28.51
CA ASP A 10 9.05 14.33 -27.80
C ASP A 10 7.70 14.15 -27.06
N ALA A 11 7.20 12.92 -26.89
CA ALA A 11 5.98 12.66 -26.15
C ALA A 11 6.19 12.56 -24.62
N HIS A 12 5.13 12.78 -23.85
CA HIS A 12 5.13 12.47 -22.41
C HIS A 12 5.01 10.96 -22.18
N ARG A 13 5.90 10.41 -21.36
CA ARG A 13 5.88 9.02 -20.92
C ARG A 13 5.41 8.95 -19.48
N ILE A 14 4.25 8.34 -19.27
CA ILE A 14 3.71 8.07 -17.94
C ILE A 14 3.77 6.57 -17.72
N CYS A 15 4.49 6.16 -16.68
CA CYS A 15 4.58 4.77 -16.26
C CYS A 15 3.81 4.59 -14.97
N VAL A 16 2.89 3.63 -14.98
CA VAL A 16 2.21 3.19 -13.77
C VAL A 16 3.06 2.11 -13.13
N SER A 17 3.41 2.29 -11.86
CA SER A 17 4.17 1.31 -11.06
C SER A 17 3.35 0.82 -9.88
N GLY A 18 3.87 -0.18 -9.17
CA GLY A 18 3.28 -0.66 -7.93
C GLY A 18 3.52 0.30 -6.76
N TRP A 19 3.99 -0.23 -5.64
CA TRP A 19 4.14 0.53 -4.42
C TRP A 19 5.43 1.40 -4.44
N GLU A 20 5.27 2.73 -4.35
CA GLU A 20 6.38 3.70 -4.24
C GLU A 20 6.19 4.53 -2.96
N PHE A 21 7.15 4.45 -2.03
CA PHE A 21 6.99 5.01 -0.68
C PHE A 21 7.17 6.54 -0.56
N ARG A 22 7.63 7.24 -1.60
CA ARG A 22 8.06 8.66 -1.46
C ARG A 22 7.07 9.70 -1.97
N SER A 23 6.34 9.42 -3.05
CA SER A 23 5.44 10.37 -3.69
C SER A 23 4.49 9.66 -4.65
N ALA A 24 3.23 10.10 -4.72
CA ALA A 24 2.24 9.53 -5.64
C ALA A 24 2.65 9.65 -7.12
N CYS A 25 3.33 10.74 -7.49
CA CYS A 25 3.89 10.96 -8.81
C CYS A 25 5.32 11.48 -8.69
N ARG A 26 6.25 10.86 -9.41
CA ARG A 26 7.66 11.25 -9.44
C ARG A 26 8.12 11.50 -10.88
N GLN A 27 8.70 12.67 -11.13
CA GLN A 27 9.38 12.93 -12.39
C GLN A 27 10.75 12.24 -12.38
N VAL A 28 11.00 11.40 -13.38
CA VAL A 28 12.25 10.62 -13.53
C VAL A 28 13.07 11.04 -14.74
N GLY A 29 12.53 11.96 -15.55
CA GLY A 29 13.19 12.59 -16.69
C GLY A 29 12.37 13.76 -17.23
N ARG A 30 12.90 14.51 -18.21
CA ARG A 30 12.31 15.75 -18.74
C ARG A 30 10.81 15.62 -19.10
N LYS A 31 10.42 14.47 -19.65
CA LYS A 31 9.03 14.13 -20.02
C LYS A 31 8.57 12.77 -19.46
N GLU A 32 9.27 12.27 -18.44
CA GLU A 32 9.03 10.93 -17.89
C GLU A 32 8.56 11.00 -16.45
N HIS A 33 7.45 10.33 -16.17
CA HIS A 33 6.84 10.26 -14.85
C HIS A 33 6.55 8.81 -14.47
N VAL A 34 6.73 8.51 -13.19
CA VAL A 34 6.28 7.27 -12.56
C VAL A 34 5.16 7.62 -11.59
N VAL A 35 4.02 6.95 -11.74
CA VAL A 35 2.81 7.11 -10.92
C VAL A 35 2.61 5.84 -10.12
N ALA A 36 2.55 5.98 -8.79
CA ALA A 36 2.35 4.86 -7.87
C ALA A 36 0.88 4.42 -7.88
N LEU A 37 0.62 3.19 -8.32
CA LEU A 37 -0.70 2.57 -8.34
C LEU A 37 -0.57 1.08 -8.04
N SER A 38 -0.53 0.76 -6.75
CA SER A 38 -0.35 -0.61 -6.25
C SER A 38 -1.65 -1.37 -6.01
N ASP A 39 -2.80 -0.68 -6.06
CA ASP A 39 -4.11 -1.20 -5.64
C ASP A 39 -4.14 -1.68 -4.17
N HIS A 40 -3.16 -1.24 -3.35
CA HIS A 40 -3.18 -1.50 -1.91
C HIS A 40 -4.19 -0.60 -1.21
N SER A 41 -4.96 -1.21 -0.29
CA SER A 41 -5.89 -0.47 0.56
C SER A 41 -5.14 0.51 1.45
N ASP A 42 -5.73 1.68 1.65
CA ASP A 42 -5.32 2.59 2.72
C ASP A 42 -5.82 2.10 4.09
N PHE A 43 -5.46 2.85 5.15
CA PHE A 43 -5.86 2.55 6.52
C PHE A 43 -7.38 2.47 6.70
N ASN A 44 -8.15 3.42 6.16
CA ASN A 44 -9.60 3.45 6.34
C ASN A 44 -10.27 2.29 5.58
N GLY A 45 -9.79 1.98 4.38
CA GLY A 45 -10.23 0.81 3.62
C GLY A 45 -9.97 -0.49 4.36
N LEU A 46 -8.82 -0.62 5.04
CA LEU A 46 -8.51 -1.80 5.87
C LEU A 46 -9.45 -1.91 7.07
N ILE A 47 -9.72 -0.81 7.77
CA ILE A 47 -10.67 -0.80 8.91
C ILE A 47 -12.09 -1.19 8.43
N GLU A 48 -12.55 -0.64 7.31
CA GLU A 48 -13.86 -0.97 6.76
C GLU A 48 -13.94 -2.42 6.31
N TYR A 49 -12.88 -2.95 5.69
CA TYR A 49 -12.79 -4.36 5.33
C TYR A 49 -12.96 -5.26 6.57
N VAL A 50 -12.18 -5.02 7.63
CA VAL A 50 -12.26 -5.79 8.88
C VAL A 50 -13.66 -5.72 9.50
N LYS A 51 -14.25 -4.51 9.55
CA LYS A 51 -15.60 -4.30 10.07
C LYS A 51 -16.64 -5.12 9.31
N ARG A 52 -16.57 -5.14 7.98
CA ARG A 52 -17.50 -5.91 7.13
C ARG A 52 -17.30 -7.41 7.24
N SER A 53 -16.06 -7.86 7.43
CA SER A 53 -15.73 -9.28 7.56
C SER A 53 -16.23 -9.91 8.85
N LYS A 54 -16.51 -9.12 9.91
CA LYS A 54 -16.93 -9.60 11.24
C LYS A 54 -16.08 -10.78 11.77
N PRO A 55 -14.74 -10.68 11.74
CA PRO A 55 -13.88 -11.78 12.18
C PRO A 55 -13.93 -11.98 13.69
N LYS A 56 -13.63 -13.20 14.14
CA LYS A 56 -13.44 -13.51 15.57
C LYS A 56 -12.10 -13.00 16.11
N GLN A 57 -11.11 -12.89 15.24
CA GLN A 57 -9.76 -12.42 15.54
C GLN A 57 -9.11 -11.89 14.25
N VAL A 58 -8.23 -10.89 14.38
CA VAL A 58 -7.39 -10.40 13.28
C VAL A 58 -5.92 -10.60 13.61
N ILE A 59 -5.14 -11.08 12.64
CA ILE A 59 -3.69 -11.10 12.70
C ILE A 59 -3.16 -10.12 11.64
N THR A 60 -2.41 -9.12 12.07
CA THR A 60 -1.77 -8.16 11.16
C THR A 60 -0.34 -8.58 10.90
N ASP A 61 0.06 -8.66 9.63
CA ASP A 61 1.45 -8.94 9.24
C ASP A 61 2.36 -7.79 9.71
N ASN A 62 3.36 -8.13 10.52
CA ASN A 62 4.35 -7.22 11.08
C ASN A 62 5.76 -7.50 10.53
N PHE A 63 5.88 -8.36 9.52
CA PHE A 63 7.18 -8.72 8.95
C PHE A 63 7.67 -7.70 7.91
N ARG A 64 6.77 -7.25 7.01
CA ARG A 64 7.17 -6.41 5.87
C ARG A 64 7.42 -4.95 6.25
N VAL A 65 6.61 -4.42 7.16
CA VAL A 65 6.65 -3.03 7.58
C VAL A 65 6.26 -2.99 9.06
N SER A 66 7.05 -2.31 9.89
CA SER A 66 6.90 -2.29 11.35
C SER A 66 5.71 -1.44 11.86
N TYR A 67 4.57 -1.54 11.19
CA TYR A 67 3.32 -0.85 11.54
C TYR A 67 2.14 -1.80 11.75
N GLY A 68 2.39 -3.12 11.70
CA GLY A 68 1.36 -4.12 11.97
C GLY A 68 0.78 -3.97 13.38
N ASP A 69 1.63 -3.70 14.37
CA ASP A 69 1.23 -3.44 15.76
C ASP A 69 0.26 -2.26 15.89
N ILE A 70 0.49 -1.19 15.12
CA ILE A 70 -0.36 0.00 15.09
C ILE A 70 -1.73 -0.36 14.52
N LEU A 71 -1.76 -1.09 13.40
CA LEU A 71 -3.00 -1.52 12.79
C LEU A 71 -3.80 -2.44 13.73
N ALA A 72 -3.16 -3.42 14.36
CA ALA A 72 -3.81 -4.30 15.33
C ALA A 72 -4.43 -3.51 16.49
N ARG A 73 -3.67 -2.57 17.06
CA ARG A 73 -4.15 -1.70 18.13
C ARG A 73 -5.37 -0.88 17.71
N GLU A 74 -5.34 -0.29 16.52
CA GLU A 74 -6.46 0.50 16.01
C GLU A 74 -7.70 -0.33 15.67
N ILE A 75 -7.54 -1.55 15.14
CA ILE A 75 -8.65 -2.48 14.93
C ILE A 75 -9.33 -2.81 16.26
N HIS A 76 -8.53 -3.17 17.27
CA HIS A 76 -9.06 -3.48 18.59
C HIS A 76 -9.80 -2.29 19.21
N LYS A 77 -9.15 -1.12 19.19
CA LYS A 77 -9.70 0.13 19.75
C LYS A 77 -11.00 0.57 19.09
N ARG A 78 -11.10 0.48 17.75
CA ARG A 78 -12.24 1.02 16.99
C ARG A 78 -13.39 0.04 16.83
N LEU A 79 -13.09 -1.26 16.74
CA LEU A 79 -14.08 -2.29 16.39
C LEU A 79 -14.36 -3.27 17.53
N GLY A 80 -13.58 -3.24 18.63
CA GLY A 80 -13.71 -4.20 19.73
C GLY A 80 -13.29 -5.62 19.36
N ILE A 81 -12.66 -5.81 18.20
CA ILE A 81 -12.24 -7.12 17.69
C ILE A 81 -10.85 -7.45 18.25
N PRO A 82 -10.61 -8.67 18.77
CA PRO A 82 -9.27 -9.10 19.16
C PRO A 82 -8.31 -9.03 17.95
N ALA A 83 -7.22 -8.28 18.08
CA ALA A 83 -6.24 -8.12 17.01
C ALA A 83 -4.82 -8.20 17.55
N THR A 84 -3.93 -8.90 16.84
CA THR A 84 -2.53 -9.09 17.24
C THR A 84 -1.62 -8.99 16.04
N ALA A 85 -0.47 -8.33 16.22
CA ALA A 85 0.55 -8.25 15.20
C ALA A 85 1.51 -9.43 15.28
N MET A 86 1.79 -10.06 14.13
CA MET A 86 2.69 -11.20 14.03
C MET A 86 3.70 -11.00 12.88
N PRO A 87 5.01 -11.27 13.10
CA PRO A 87 5.60 -11.66 14.39
C PRO A 87 5.46 -10.56 15.46
N SER A 88 5.48 -10.98 16.72
CA SER A 88 5.40 -10.05 17.85
C SER A 88 6.48 -8.97 17.71
N PRO A 89 6.17 -7.69 17.95
CA PRO A 89 7.19 -6.66 18.01
C PRO A 89 8.21 -7.02 19.12
N ASN A 90 9.49 -6.77 18.84
CA ASN A 90 10.57 -6.90 19.82
C ASN A 90 10.51 -5.79 20.87
#